data_AF-B4JUB1-F1
#
_entry.id   AF-B4JUB1-F1
#
_cell.length_a   1.000
_cell.length_b   1.000
_cell.length_c   1.000
_cell.angle_alpha   90.00
_cell.angle_beta   90.00
_cell.angle_gamma   90.00
#
_symmetry.space_group_name_H-M   'P 1'
#
loop_
_entity.id
_entity.type
_entity.pdbx_description
1 polymer ?
#
loop_
_entity_poly.entity_id
_entity_poly.type
_entity_poly.pdbx_seq_one_letter_code
_entity_poly.pdbx_strand_id
1 'polypeptide(L)'
;MFLNEIGQPLILDSKKTYSPYERHNGPMLLTSAAFQEHKVPTSFCDRIIGCAEDVARFQRVPGESKQDYVYRIIRPNEPTEIGNDGNTMLVTLIPAGENDVGESCHLYYLKTDYVRALIVDNLTGYLDFIPKAGALFHRALSNGIDVMYIDDIYFESSDDESLEQREHIYAFAQLIRPRFLFGLRKNNLPQNLLDLCVQKYRGHNQQQTQVSLTL
;
A
#
# COMPACT_ATOMS: atom_id res chain seq x y z
N MET A 1 5.73 -3.11 6.28
CA MET A 1 5.75 -1.66 6.01
C MET A 1 5.13 -0.93 7.19
N PHE A 2 5.52 0.31 7.48
CA PHE A 2 4.92 1.11 8.55
C PHE A 2 3.84 2.03 8.00
N LEU A 3 2.71 2.16 8.70
CA LEU A 3 1.68 3.14 8.35
C LEU A 3 1.87 4.38 9.23
N ASN A 4 1.82 5.58 8.66
CA ASN A 4 1.80 6.81 9.46
C ASN A 4 0.36 7.18 9.89
N GLU A 5 0.19 8.33 10.55
CA GLU A 5 -1.08 8.83 11.10
C GLU A 5 -2.18 9.08 10.05
N ILE A 6 -1.82 9.18 8.76
CA ILE A 6 -2.76 9.35 7.64
C ILE A 6 -2.86 8.08 6.77
N GLY A 7 -2.23 6.99 7.17
CA GLY A 7 -2.25 5.72 6.45
C GLY A 7 -1.28 5.63 5.26
N GLN A 8 -0.34 6.57 5.13
CA GLN A 8 0.70 6.48 4.11
C GLN A 8 1.69 5.37 4.49
N PRO A 9 1.95 4.40 3.60
CA PRO A 9 2.91 3.34 3.84
C PRO A 9 4.34 3.85 3.68
N LEU A 10 5.24 3.30 4.49
CA LEU A 10 6.68 3.52 4.43
C LEU A 10 7.41 2.18 4.60
N ILE A 11 8.24 1.81 3.61
CA ILE A 11 9.20 0.71 3.74
C ILE A 11 10.52 1.31 4.19
N LEU A 12 11.08 0.76 5.27
CA LEU A 12 12.36 1.21 5.79
C LEU A 12 13.49 0.54 5.02
N ASP A 13 14.44 1.33 4.53
CA ASP A 13 15.71 0.86 4.00
C ASP A 13 16.49 0.07 5.07
N SER A 14 16.71 -1.21 4.81
CA SER A 14 17.46 -2.12 5.68
C SER A 14 18.91 -1.68 5.92
N LYS A 15 19.52 -0.99 4.94
CA LYS A 15 20.91 -0.50 4.96
C LYS A 15 21.06 0.82 5.72
N LYS A 16 19.97 1.54 5.98
CA LYS A 16 19.99 2.80 6.73
C LYS A 16 19.93 2.56 8.23
N THR A 17 20.78 3.26 8.99
CA THR A 17 20.64 3.35 10.45
C THR A 17 19.71 4.51 10.78
N TYR A 18 18.56 4.20 11.38
CA TYR A 18 17.57 5.20 11.77
C TYR A 18 17.93 5.83 13.11
N SER A 19 17.78 7.14 13.21
CA SER A 19 18.02 7.85 14.47
C SER A 19 16.85 7.65 15.44
N PRO A 20 17.05 7.79 16.76
CA PRO A 20 15.96 7.78 17.74
C PRO A 20 14.90 8.89 17.55
N TYR A 21 15.19 9.89 16.71
CA TYR A 21 14.28 10.99 16.38
C TYR A 21 13.43 10.69 15.13
N GLU A 22 13.79 9.66 14.35
CA GLU A 22 12.98 9.15 13.24
C GLU A 22 11.92 8.20 13.82
N ARG A 23 10.88 8.79 14.41
CA ARG A 23 9.80 8.03 15.03
C ARG A 23 8.85 7.47 13.98
N HIS A 24 8.56 6.18 14.08
CA HIS A 24 7.57 5.50 13.25
C HIS A 24 6.34 5.18 14.10
N ASN A 25 5.50 6.19 14.30
CA ASN A 25 4.46 6.14 15.32
C ASN A 25 3.32 5.16 15.03
N GLY A 26 3.09 4.72 13.79
CA GLY A 26 1.98 3.80 13.50
C GLY A 26 2.41 2.34 13.38
N PRO A 27 1.45 1.41 13.21
CA PRO A 27 1.72 -0.01 13.23
C PRO A 27 2.50 -0.46 12.00
N MET A 28 3.15 -1.60 12.15
CA MET A 28 3.74 -2.34 11.05
C MET A 28 2.69 -3.21 10.38
N LEU A 29 2.32 -2.89 9.14
CA LEU A 29 1.52 -3.73 8.26
C LEU A 29 2.41 -4.76 7.55
N LEU A 30 2.11 -6.04 7.73
CA LEU A 30 2.76 -7.13 7.03
C LEU A 30 2.20 -7.26 5.62
N THR A 31 3.10 -7.21 4.63
CA THR A 31 2.80 -7.25 3.19
C THR A 31 3.98 -7.94 2.48
N SER A 32 3.75 -8.59 1.35
CA SER A 32 4.78 -9.22 0.52
C SER A 32 5.92 -8.26 0.19
N ALA A 33 5.58 -7.03 -0.21
CA ALA A 33 6.54 -5.98 -0.59
C ALA A 33 7.55 -5.64 0.52
N ALA A 34 7.13 -5.74 1.78
CA ALA A 34 7.94 -5.34 2.92
C ALA A 34 8.54 -6.51 3.69
N PHE A 35 8.14 -7.75 3.40
CA PHE A 35 8.56 -8.92 4.17
C PHE A 35 10.03 -9.29 3.93
N GLN A 36 10.55 -9.11 2.71
CA GLN A 36 11.90 -9.55 2.35
C GLN A 36 13.03 -8.64 2.87
N GLU A 37 12.76 -7.35 3.04
CA GLU A 37 13.75 -6.33 3.44
C GLU A 37 13.40 -5.70 4.79
N HIS A 38 12.59 -6.38 5.62
CA HIS A 38 12.05 -5.79 6.83
C HIS A 38 13.17 -5.41 7.82
N LYS A 39 13.02 -4.21 8.39
CA LYS A 39 13.78 -3.75 9.55
C LYS A 39 12.79 -3.16 10.53
N VAL A 40 12.74 -3.72 11.74
CA VAL A 40 11.96 -3.14 12.83
C VAL A 40 12.81 -2.04 13.48
N PRO A 41 12.39 -0.76 13.43
CA PRO A 41 13.13 0.33 14.05
C PRO A 41 13.01 0.22 15.57
N THR A 42 13.96 0.80 16.30
CA THR A 42 13.94 0.82 17.78
C THR A 42 12.82 1.68 18.37
N SER A 43 12.25 2.59 17.57
CA SER A 43 11.15 3.47 17.98
C SER A 43 9.97 3.32 17.03
N PHE A 44 9.08 2.39 17.37
CA PHE A 44 7.74 2.28 16.80
C PHE A 44 6.74 1.86 17.89
N CYS A 45 5.45 1.77 17.56
CA CYS A 45 4.39 1.54 18.56
C CYS A 45 4.16 0.06 18.94
N ASP A 46 5.12 -0.84 18.67
CA ASP A 46 5.08 -2.29 18.98
C ASP A 46 3.86 -3.07 18.44
N ARG A 47 3.10 -2.48 17.52
CA ARG A 47 1.91 -3.09 16.93
C ARG A 47 2.20 -3.63 15.56
N ILE A 48 1.86 -4.90 15.35
CA ILE A 48 2.01 -5.60 14.09
C ILE A 48 0.64 -6.06 13.63
N ILE A 49 0.28 -5.69 12.40
CA ILE A 49 -1.01 -5.97 11.80
C ILE A 49 -0.81 -6.70 10.47
N GLY A 50 -1.75 -7.55 10.09
CA GLY A 50 -1.71 -8.25 8.82
C GLY A 50 -2.77 -9.34 8.74
N CYS A 51 -2.79 -10.09 7.65
CA CYS A 51 -3.61 -11.29 7.56
C CYS A 51 -3.09 -12.38 8.53
N ALA A 52 -3.90 -13.40 8.80
CA ALA A 52 -3.54 -14.46 9.74
C ALA A 52 -2.29 -15.24 9.30
N GLU A 53 -2.17 -15.51 8.01
CA GLU A 53 -1.02 -16.22 7.41
C GLU A 53 0.28 -15.45 7.58
N ASP A 54 0.27 -14.16 7.26
CA ASP A 54 1.46 -13.29 7.38
C ASP A 54 1.91 -13.11 8.81
N VAL A 55 0.96 -12.90 9.74
CA VAL A 55 1.27 -12.79 11.17
C VAL A 55 1.87 -14.10 11.68
N ALA A 56 1.30 -15.26 11.31
CA ALA A 56 1.85 -16.55 11.71
C ALA A 56 3.22 -16.82 11.09
N ARG A 57 3.46 -16.37 9.85
CA ARG A 57 4.76 -16.47 9.16
C ARG A 57 5.80 -15.61 9.84
N PHE A 58 5.47 -14.36 10.18
CA PHE A 58 6.34 -13.42 10.89
C PHE A 58 6.75 -13.96 12.27
N GLN A 59 5.80 -14.49 13.05
CA GLN A 59 6.07 -15.07 14.38
C GLN A 59 7.04 -16.26 14.36
N ARG A 60 7.21 -16.94 13.22
CA ARG A 60 8.14 -18.06 13.06
C ARG A 60 9.55 -17.61 12.71
N VAL A 61 9.78 -16.35 12.35
CA VAL A 61 11.10 -15.82 12.02
C VAL A 61 11.98 -15.82 13.29
N PRO A 62 13.12 -16.53 13.30
CA PRO A 62 13.99 -16.58 14.46
C PRO A 62 14.52 -15.18 14.82
N GLY A 63 14.28 -14.74 16.06
CA GLY A 63 14.76 -13.44 16.57
C GLY A 63 13.67 -12.38 16.72
N GLU A 64 12.59 -12.45 15.94
CA GLU A 64 11.45 -11.53 16.06
C GLU A 64 10.45 -11.98 17.13
N SER A 65 10.38 -13.28 17.40
CA SER A 65 9.53 -13.88 18.44
C SER A 65 9.91 -13.54 19.89
N LYS A 66 11.02 -12.81 20.11
CA LYS A 66 11.50 -12.42 21.44
C LYS A 66 11.09 -11.01 21.89
N GLN A 67 10.48 -10.22 21.01
CA GLN A 67 9.96 -8.90 21.37
C GLN A 67 8.47 -8.99 21.72
N ASP A 68 8.05 -8.23 22.74
CA ASP A 68 6.67 -8.19 23.23
C ASP A 68 5.77 -7.37 22.28
N TYR A 69 5.63 -7.83 21.03
CA TYR A 69 4.76 -7.19 20.06
C TYR A 69 3.29 -7.48 20.32
N VAL A 70 2.45 -6.49 20.07
CA VAL A 70 1.00 -6.63 20.04
C VAL A 70 0.58 -6.96 18.60
N TYR A 71 0.25 -8.23 18.37
CA TYR A 71 -0.24 -8.70 17.07
C TYR A 71 -1.74 -8.49 16.93
N ARG A 72 -2.17 -8.05 15.75
CA ARG A 72 -3.59 -7.93 15.41
C ARG A 72 -3.86 -8.45 14.01
N ILE A 73 -4.69 -9.49 13.95
CA ILE A 73 -5.13 -10.08 12.69
C ILE A 73 -6.23 -9.22 12.10
N ILE A 74 -6.07 -8.84 10.83
CA ILE A 74 -7.09 -8.18 10.02
C ILE A 74 -7.88 -9.28 9.30
N ARG A 75 -9.18 -9.36 9.56
CA ARG A 75 -10.05 -10.36 8.95
C ARG A 75 -10.48 -9.93 7.55
N PRO A 76 -10.63 -10.88 6.61
CA PRO A 76 -11.13 -10.60 5.26
C PRO A 76 -12.46 -9.84 5.28
N ASN A 77 -12.53 -8.77 4.50
CA ASN A 77 -13.72 -7.91 4.33
C ASN A 77 -14.30 -7.30 5.62
N GLU A 78 -13.57 -7.36 6.74
CA GLU A 78 -13.96 -6.77 8.03
C GLU A 78 -13.09 -5.56 8.37
N PRO A 79 -13.68 -4.36 8.53
CA PRO A 79 -12.94 -3.18 8.97
C PRO A 79 -12.33 -3.38 10.34
N THR A 80 -11.02 -3.16 10.41
CA THR A 80 -10.26 -3.21 11.64
C THR A 80 -9.81 -1.79 11.97
N GLU A 81 -10.25 -1.28 13.12
CA GLU A 81 -9.88 0.05 13.58
C GLU A 81 -8.44 0.09 14.11
N ILE A 82 -7.63 0.98 13.58
CA ILE A 82 -6.23 1.15 13.91
C ILE A 82 -6.03 2.62 14.27
N GLY A 83 -5.80 2.92 15.54
CA GLY A 83 -5.65 4.28 16.02
C GLY A 83 -4.42 4.44 16.90
N ASN A 84 -3.81 5.63 16.83
CA ASN A 84 -2.88 6.16 17.81
C ASN A 84 -3.29 7.61 18.11
N ASP A 85 -3.32 7.97 19.39
CA ASP A 85 -3.48 9.32 19.95
C ASP A 85 -4.21 10.35 19.06
N GLY A 86 -5.51 10.13 18.86
CA GLY A 86 -6.43 11.12 18.27
C GLY A 86 -6.78 10.93 16.80
N ASN A 87 -6.07 10.08 16.05
CA ASN A 87 -6.44 9.72 14.68
C ASN A 87 -6.83 8.24 14.58
N THR A 88 -7.99 7.99 13.97
CA THR A 88 -8.51 6.66 13.70
C THR A 88 -8.45 6.36 12.20
N MET A 89 -7.86 5.22 11.85
CA MET A 89 -7.85 4.67 10.51
C MET A 89 -8.53 3.30 10.50
N LEU A 90 -9.40 3.06 9.53
CA LEU A 90 -9.94 1.73 9.28
C LEU A 90 -9.09 1.03 8.23
N VAL A 91 -8.65 -0.19 8.53
CA VAL A 91 -7.95 -1.06 7.57
C VAL A 91 -8.81 -2.28 7.29
N THR A 92 -9.08 -2.56 6.02
CA THR A 92 -9.84 -3.74 5.58
C THR A 92 -8.98 -4.56 4.64
N LEU A 93 -8.83 -5.85 4.93
CA LEU A 93 -8.19 -6.82 4.04
C LEU A 93 -9.18 -7.24 2.95
N ILE A 94 -8.83 -7.07 1.68
CA ILE A 94 -9.63 -7.49 0.53
C ILE A 94 -8.94 -8.69 -0.13
N PRO A 95 -9.52 -9.89 -0.07
CA PRO A 95 -8.98 -11.05 -0.77
C PRO A 95 -8.96 -10.82 -2.28
N ALA A 96 -7.85 -11.18 -2.92
CA ALA A 96 -7.60 -11.01 -4.35
C ALA A 96 -7.30 -12.35 -5.07
N GLY A 97 -7.68 -13.48 -4.46
CA GLY A 97 -7.44 -14.82 -5.01
C GLY A 97 -6.14 -15.46 -4.52
N GLU A 98 -5.59 -16.38 -5.29
CA GLU A 98 -4.31 -17.06 -5.05
C GLU A 98 -3.42 -16.90 -6.28
N ASN A 99 -2.10 -16.77 -6.07
CA ASN A 99 -1.13 -16.81 -7.17
C ASN A 99 -0.86 -18.25 -7.63
N ASP A 100 -0.02 -18.41 -8.66
CA ASP A 100 0.32 -19.71 -9.24
C ASP A 100 1.01 -20.69 -8.28
N VAL A 101 1.57 -20.17 -7.17
CA VAL A 101 2.22 -20.96 -6.12
C VAL A 101 1.25 -21.29 -4.96
N GLY A 102 -0.01 -20.87 -5.07
CA GLY A 102 -1.06 -21.11 -4.07
C GLY A 102 -0.99 -20.19 -2.86
N GLU A 103 -0.30 -19.05 -2.96
CA GLU A 103 -0.27 -18.04 -1.90
C GLU A 103 -1.44 -17.06 -2.03
N SER A 104 -2.10 -16.77 -0.91
CA SER A 104 -3.20 -15.82 -0.80
C SER A 104 -2.78 -14.41 -1.24
N CYS A 105 -3.34 -13.95 -2.36
CA CYS A 105 -3.20 -12.57 -2.82
C CYS A 105 -4.24 -11.69 -2.14
N HIS A 106 -3.85 -10.47 -1.80
CA HIS A 106 -4.73 -9.56 -1.09
C HIS A 106 -4.35 -8.10 -1.28
N LEU A 107 -5.31 -7.22 -0.97
CA LEU A 107 -5.16 -5.77 -0.96
C LEU A 107 -5.55 -5.26 0.42
N TYR A 108 -5.00 -4.11 0.81
CA TYR A 108 -5.46 -3.40 2.00
C TYR A 108 -6.16 -2.11 1.60
N TYR A 109 -7.43 -1.99 1.98
CA TYR A 109 -8.18 -0.76 1.88
C TYR A 109 -8.09 0.03 3.19
N LEU A 110 -7.50 1.21 3.10
CA LEU A 110 -7.30 2.13 4.22
C LEU A 110 -8.28 3.28 4.07
N LYS A 111 -9.00 3.59 5.15
CA LYS A 111 -9.93 4.71 5.21
C LYS A 111 -9.68 5.54 6.45
N THR A 112 -9.35 6.81 6.25
CA THR A 112 -9.40 7.87 7.26
C THR A 112 -10.56 8.82 6.93
N ASP A 113 -10.71 9.88 7.72
CA ASP A 113 -11.67 10.96 7.41
C ASP A 113 -11.29 11.76 6.14
N TYR A 114 -10.03 11.67 5.72
CA TYR A 114 -9.47 12.51 4.65
C TYR A 114 -9.08 11.72 3.40
N VAL A 115 -8.67 10.46 3.56
CA VAL A 115 -8.05 9.67 2.50
C VAL A 115 -8.63 8.27 2.45
N ARG A 116 -8.95 7.83 1.22
CA ARG A 116 -9.24 6.44 0.87
C ARG A 116 -8.08 5.90 0.05
N ALA A 117 -7.28 5.05 0.65
CA ALA A 117 -6.09 4.49 0.03
C ALA A 117 -6.25 2.99 -0.23
N LEU A 118 -5.65 2.51 -1.31
CA LEU A 118 -5.40 1.10 -1.56
C LEU A 118 -3.91 0.83 -1.50
N ILE A 119 -3.51 -0.16 -0.73
CA ILE A 119 -2.17 -0.76 -0.81
C ILE A 119 -2.36 -2.10 -1.52
N VAL A 120 -1.78 -2.18 -2.72
CA VAL A 120 -1.79 -3.37 -3.53
C VAL A 120 -0.55 -4.18 -3.17
N ASP A 121 -0.79 -5.36 -2.61
CA ASP A 121 0.30 -6.26 -2.24
C ASP A 121 0.63 -7.18 -3.43
N ASN A 122 -0.17 -8.23 -3.64
CA ASN A 122 -0.11 -9.09 -4.81
C ASN A 122 -1.47 -9.11 -5.53
N LEU A 123 -1.46 -9.09 -6.86
CA LEU A 123 -2.66 -9.22 -7.69
C LEU A 123 -2.63 -10.53 -8.50
N THR A 124 -3.83 -11.08 -8.71
CA THR A 124 -4.07 -12.17 -9.65
C THR A 124 -4.73 -11.63 -10.91
N GLY A 125 -4.52 -12.30 -12.04
CA GLY A 125 -4.78 -11.72 -13.36
C GLY A 125 -6.22 -11.57 -13.77
N TYR A 126 -7.13 -12.30 -13.14
CA TYR A 126 -8.52 -12.30 -13.57
C TYR A 126 -9.33 -11.14 -12.98
N LEU A 127 -8.80 -10.43 -11.96
CA LEU A 127 -9.49 -9.38 -11.19
C LEU A 127 -10.93 -9.77 -10.79
N ASP A 128 -11.22 -11.07 -10.77
CA ASP A 128 -12.55 -11.67 -10.59
C ASP A 128 -12.96 -11.68 -9.11
N PHE A 129 -12.03 -11.28 -8.23
CA PHE A 129 -12.28 -10.96 -6.85
C PHE A 129 -13.12 -9.68 -6.71
N ILE A 130 -13.11 -8.76 -7.68
CA ILE A 130 -13.80 -7.47 -7.55
C ILE A 130 -15.31 -7.67 -7.37
N PRO A 131 -16.02 -8.44 -8.22
CA PRO A 131 -17.43 -8.75 -7.97
C PRO A 131 -17.69 -9.50 -6.66
N LYS A 132 -16.72 -10.30 -6.20
CA LYS A 132 -16.82 -11.12 -4.97
C LYS A 132 -16.45 -10.34 -3.71
N ALA A 133 -15.90 -9.13 -3.85
CA ALA A 133 -15.49 -8.31 -2.74
C ALA A 133 -16.69 -7.87 -1.90
N GLY A 134 -16.45 -7.61 -0.61
CA GLY A 134 -17.51 -7.17 0.29
C GLY A 134 -18.12 -5.81 -0.11
N ALA A 135 -19.37 -5.57 0.30
CA ALA A 135 -20.11 -4.34 0.00
C ALA A 135 -19.36 -3.05 0.40
N LEU A 136 -18.50 -3.13 1.41
CA LEU A 136 -17.65 -2.03 1.83
C LEU A 136 -16.65 -1.62 0.75
N PHE A 137 -16.02 -2.60 0.09
CA PHE A 137 -15.08 -2.32 -0.98
C PHE A 137 -15.79 -1.78 -2.21
N HIS A 138 -16.96 -2.33 -2.58
CA HIS A 138 -17.78 -1.77 -3.67
C HIS A 138 -18.18 -0.32 -3.40
N ARG A 139 -18.56 0.01 -2.16
CA ARG A 139 -18.84 1.40 -1.77
C ARG A 139 -17.58 2.27 -1.85
N ALA A 140 -16.41 1.74 -1.47
CA ALA A 140 -15.15 2.46 -1.61
C ALA A 140 -14.85 2.79 -3.09
N LEU A 141 -14.99 1.79 -3.98
CA LEU A 141 -14.83 1.98 -5.43
C LEU A 141 -15.84 3.00 -5.99
N SER A 142 -17.11 2.90 -5.60
CA SER A 142 -18.15 3.85 -6.03
C SER A 142 -17.88 5.28 -5.57
N ASN A 143 -17.31 5.46 -4.38
CA ASN A 143 -16.97 6.79 -3.87
C ASN A 143 -15.66 7.32 -4.48
N GLY A 144 -14.86 6.47 -5.12
CA GLY A 144 -13.54 6.75 -5.65
C GLY A 144 -12.42 6.48 -4.64
N ILE A 145 -11.27 6.07 -5.18
CA ILE A 145 -10.03 5.84 -4.44
C ILE A 145 -9.11 7.06 -4.63
N ASP A 146 -8.66 7.65 -3.53
CA ASP A 146 -7.84 8.86 -3.58
C ASP A 146 -6.39 8.50 -3.91
N VAL A 147 -5.87 7.44 -3.29
CA VAL A 147 -4.47 7.03 -3.47
C VAL A 147 -4.37 5.52 -3.67
N MET A 148 -3.54 5.08 -4.59
CA MET A 148 -3.16 3.69 -4.76
C MET A 148 -1.65 3.57 -4.61
N TYR A 149 -1.21 2.60 -3.82
CA TYR A 149 0.19 2.23 -3.62
C TYR A 149 0.42 0.86 -4.23
N ILE A 150 1.52 0.71 -4.99
CA ILE A 150 1.92 -0.54 -5.65
C ILE A 150 3.39 -0.81 -5.38
N ASP A 151 3.81 -2.07 -5.33
CA ASP A 151 5.23 -2.39 -5.30
C ASP A 151 5.84 -2.08 -6.68
N ASP A 152 6.69 -1.06 -6.75
CA ASP A 152 7.32 -0.60 -7.97
C ASP A 152 8.53 -1.45 -8.39
N ILE A 153 8.92 -2.45 -7.58
CA ILE A 153 9.96 -3.43 -7.96
C ILE A 153 9.60 -4.19 -9.25
N TYR A 154 8.30 -4.45 -9.46
CA TYR A 154 7.84 -5.14 -10.66
C TYR A 154 8.19 -4.36 -11.91
N PHE A 155 8.34 -3.04 -11.86
CA PHE A 155 8.69 -2.19 -13.03
C PHE A 155 10.19 -2.10 -13.30
N GLU A 156 11.03 -2.70 -12.43
CA GLU A 156 12.49 -2.71 -12.60
C GLU A 156 13.01 -3.98 -13.26
N SER A 157 12.32 -5.11 -13.05
CA SER A 157 12.77 -6.41 -13.56
C SER A 157 12.33 -6.69 -15.00
N SER A 158 12.74 -7.81 -15.59
CA SER A 158 12.25 -8.24 -16.92
C SER A 158 11.86 -9.71 -16.96
N ASP A 159 11.77 -10.35 -15.80
CA ASP A 159 11.22 -11.70 -15.67
C ASP A 159 9.72 -11.74 -15.94
N ASP A 160 9.25 -12.94 -16.27
CA ASP A 160 7.86 -13.19 -16.67
C ASP A 160 6.86 -12.89 -15.53
N GLU A 161 7.20 -13.21 -14.28
CA GLU A 161 6.34 -12.93 -13.12
C GLU A 161 6.12 -11.42 -12.93
N SER A 162 7.20 -10.63 -13.10
CA SER A 162 7.14 -9.18 -13.05
C SER A 162 6.35 -8.59 -14.22
N LEU A 163 6.46 -9.18 -15.41
CA LEU A 163 5.66 -8.77 -16.57
C LEU A 163 4.17 -9.00 -16.33
N GLU A 164 3.81 -10.17 -15.82
CA GLU A 164 2.43 -10.53 -15.48
C GLU A 164 1.86 -9.59 -14.41
N GLN A 165 2.60 -9.34 -13.32
CA GLN A 165 2.17 -8.40 -12.27
C GLN A 165 1.95 -6.98 -12.81
N ARG A 166 2.79 -6.51 -13.75
CA ARG A 166 2.55 -5.21 -14.40
C ARG A 166 1.21 -5.19 -15.11
N GLU A 167 0.89 -6.20 -15.89
CA GLU A 167 -0.38 -6.27 -16.63
C GLU A 167 -1.58 -6.22 -15.67
N HIS A 168 -1.50 -6.95 -14.56
CA HIS A 168 -2.54 -6.94 -13.53
C HIS A 168 -2.68 -5.56 -12.88
N ILE A 169 -1.57 -4.91 -12.56
CA ILE A 169 -1.55 -3.54 -12.02
C ILE A 169 -2.15 -2.55 -13.02
N TYR A 170 -1.80 -2.64 -14.31
CA TYR A 170 -2.38 -1.78 -15.36
C TYR A 170 -3.90 -1.97 -15.46
N ALA A 171 -4.35 -3.21 -15.56
CA ALA A 171 -5.78 -3.53 -15.67
C ALA A 171 -6.54 -3.02 -14.44
N PHE A 172 -5.99 -3.23 -13.24
CA PHE A 172 -6.62 -2.80 -12.00
C PHE A 172 -6.66 -1.28 -11.89
N ALA A 173 -5.54 -0.59 -12.16
CA ALA A 173 -5.46 0.87 -12.16
C ALA A 173 -6.41 1.50 -13.20
N GLN A 174 -6.54 0.91 -14.39
CA GLN A 174 -7.47 1.37 -15.43
C GLN A 174 -8.93 1.25 -15.00
N LEU A 175 -9.26 0.21 -14.23
CA LEU A 175 -10.60 -0.06 -13.73
C LEU A 175 -10.99 0.87 -12.58
N ILE A 176 -10.13 0.98 -11.57
CA ILE A 176 -10.43 1.75 -10.35
C ILE A 176 -10.15 3.25 -10.51
N ARG A 177 -9.24 3.63 -11.42
CA ARG A 177 -8.82 5.00 -11.72
C ARG A 177 -8.58 5.81 -10.44
N PRO A 178 -7.49 5.52 -9.69
CA PRO A 178 -7.20 6.28 -8.49
C PRO A 178 -6.89 7.74 -8.84
N ARG A 179 -7.04 8.66 -7.88
CA ARG A 179 -6.66 10.06 -8.10
C ARG A 179 -5.14 10.23 -8.15
N PHE A 180 -4.41 9.49 -7.32
CA PHE A 180 -2.95 9.44 -7.29
C PHE A 180 -2.45 8.01 -7.22
N LEU A 181 -1.29 7.76 -7.82
CA LEU A 181 -0.60 6.49 -7.79
C LEU A 181 0.84 6.70 -7.33
N PHE A 182 1.30 5.89 -6.38
CA PHE A 182 2.67 5.94 -5.86
C PHE A 182 3.29 4.54 -5.79
N GLY A 183 4.59 4.46 -6.05
CA GLY A 183 5.39 3.27 -5.78
C GLY A 183 5.76 3.18 -4.30
N LEU A 184 5.83 1.97 -3.76
CA LEU A 184 6.16 1.72 -2.35
C LEU A 184 7.64 1.90 -2.02
N ARG A 185 8.56 1.79 -3.00
CA ARG A 185 10.01 1.80 -2.77
C ARG A 185 10.69 3.05 -3.32
N LYS A 186 10.84 3.15 -4.64
CA LYS A 186 11.58 4.23 -5.32
C LYS A 186 10.67 5.28 -5.95
N ASN A 187 9.38 4.98 -6.00
CA ASN A 187 8.35 5.76 -6.66
C ASN A 187 8.67 6.02 -8.15
N ASN A 188 9.28 5.03 -8.81
CA ASN A 188 9.66 5.13 -10.22
C ASN A 188 8.64 4.40 -11.10
N LEU A 189 7.44 4.98 -11.21
CA LEU A 189 6.35 4.41 -11.99
C LEU A 189 6.36 4.92 -13.43
N PRO A 190 6.03 4.08 -14.42
CA PRO A 190 6.07 4.48 -15.81
C PRO A 190 4.91 5.45 -16.13
N GLN A 191 5.18 6.41 -17.02
CA GLN A 191 4.25 7.52 -17.30
C GLN A 191 2.88 7.05 -17.81
N ASN A 192 2.86 6.03 -18.66
CA ASN A 192 1.62 5.44 -19.18
C ASN A 192 0.73 4.82 -18.09
N LEU A 193 1.30 4.39 -16.96
CA LEU A 193 0.53 3.97 -15.79
C LEU A 193 -0.02 5.18 -15.02
N LEU A 194 0.81 6.21 -14.83
CA LEU A 194 0.40 7.46 -14.17
C LEU A 194 -0.73 8.17 -14.94
N ASP A 195 -0.72 8.08 -16.27
CA ASP A 195 -1.73 8.66 -17.15
C ASP A 195 -3.14 8.05 -16.96
N LEU A 196 -3.25 6.88 -16.30
CA LEU A 196 -4.52 6.24 -15.96
C LEU A 196 -5.21 6.88 -14.74
N CYS A 197 -4.50 7.67 -13.95
CA CYS A 197 -5.08 8.38 -12.82
C CYS A 197 -6.14 9.38 -13.30
N VAL A 198 -7.13 9.68 -12.45
CA VAL A 198 -8.20 10.63 -12.80
C VAL A 198 -7.60 12.00 -13.11
N GLN A 199 -7.46 12.33 -14.39
CA GLN A 199 -7.17 13.68 -14.84
C GLN A 199 -8.36 14.59 -14.49
N LYS A 200 -8.31 15.23 -13.32
CA LYS A 200 -9.11 16.41 -13.03
C LYS A 200 -8.19 17.54 -12.57
N TYR A 201 -7.55 18.18 -13.54
CA TYR A 201 -7.49 19.64 -13.74
C TYR A 201 -6.70 19.95 -15.03
N ARG A 202 -7.38 19.90 -16.19
CA ARG A 202 -6.99 20.75 -17.34
C ARG A 202 -7.95 21.94 -17.38
N GLY A 203 -7.71 22.89 -16.46
CA GLY A 203 -8.25 24.25 -16.51
C GLY A 203 -7.13 25.20 -16.90
N HIS A 204 -7.41 26.10 -17.84
CA HIS A 204 -6.53 27.09 -18.45
C HIS A 204 -5.44 27.70 -17.53
N ASN A 205 -4.20 27.74 -18.04
CA ASN A 205 -3.45 28.99 -18.25
C ASN A 205 -2.17 28.74 -19.04
N GLN A 206 -2.28 28.83 -20.37
CA GLN A 206 -1.18 29.39 -21.15
C GLN A 206 -1.19 30.89 -20.92
N GLN A 207 -0.41 31.37 -19.97
CA GLN A 207 0.21 32.69 -20.08
C GLN A 207 1.66 32.56 -19.61
N GLN A 208 2.54 32.49 -20.61
CA GLN A 208 3.93 32.86 -20.46
C GLN A 208 3.98 34.25 -19.80
N THR A 209 4.57 34.33 -18.62
CA THR A 209 5.17 35.59 -18.17
C THR A 209 6.65 35.32 -18.00
N GLN A 210 7.42 35.67 -19.03
CA GLN A 210 8.84 35.94 -18.88
C GLN A 210 8.96 37.09 -17.89
N VAL A 211 9.62 36.87 -16.76
CA VAL A 211 10.20 37.95 -15.97
C VAL A 211 11.70 37.79 -16.06
N SER A 212 12.30 38.58 -16.94
CA SER A 212 13.73 38.85 -16.95
C SER A 212 14.11 39.50 -15.63
N LEU A 213 15.01 38.88 -14.87
CA LEU A 213 15.72 39.57 -13.79
C LEU A 213 17.03 40.09 -14.36
N THR A 214 17.05 41.40 -14.58
CA THR A 214 18.25 42.21 -14.72
C THR A 214 18.43 42.96 -13.41
N LEU A 215 19.49 42.61 -12.67
CA LEU A 215 20.42 43.45 -11.90
C LEU A 215 21.19 42.57 -10.91
#